data_AF-A0A1Y3ARS0-F1
#
_entry.id   AF-A0A1Y3ARS0-F1
#
_cell.length_a   1.000
_cell.length_b   1.000
_cell.length_c   1.000
_cell.angle_alpha   90.00
_cell.angle_beta   90.00
_cell.angle_gamma   90.00
#
_symmetry.space_group_name_H-M   'P 1'
#
loop_
_entity.id
_entity.type
_entity.pdbx_description
1 polymer ?
#
loop_
_entity_poly.entity_id
_entity_poly.type
_entity_poly.pdbx_seq_one_letter_code
_entity_poly.pdbx_strand_id
1 'polypeptide(L)'
;MQYGDCGEGGMAINFPMQYVSDEYSARLLAHQWLLYRYGVFNEFGLEDDYNYPVYFTSPDGGIRHNVRPNINSCFQGSNAQFKYSNNCNNATDPNTGRPVNPNCDVIPAKDSIQSSFMYAPIAVSEYRLCNSSTHDYQSPTKHNVLCDYQSIQDVIVKHA
;
A
#
# COMPACT_ATOMS: atom_id res chain seq x y z
N MET A 1 13.84 -7.20 -2.46
CA MET A 1 13.28 -8.14 -3.47
C MET A 1 12.75 -9.35 -2.72
N GLN A 2 11.46 -9.65 -2.85
CA GLN A 2 10.83 -10.90 -2.42
C GLN A 2 11.36 -12.06 -3.27
N TYR A 3 11.69 -13.21 -2.69
CA TYR A 3 12.36 -14.33 -3.38
C TYR A 3 11.42 -15.51 -3.73
N GLY A 4 10.13 -15.44 -3.43
CA GLY A 4 9.18 -16.54 -3.67
C GLY A 4 7.74 -16.06 -3.88
N ASP A 5 6.83 -17.03 -3.88
CA ASP A 5 5.39 -16.78 -4.01
C ASP A 5 4.78 -16.24 -2.72
N CYS A 6 3.49 -15.89 -2.76
CA CYS A 6 2.82 -15.40 -1.56
C CYS A 6 2.84 -16.43 -0.43
N GLY A 7 3.21 -16.00 0.77
CA GLY A 7 3.33 -16.88 1.93
C GLY A 7 4.64 -17.68 1.98
N GLU A 8 5.51 -17.56 0.97
CA GLU A 8 6.82 -18.21 0.98
C GLU A 8 7.88 -17.29 1.58
N GLY A 9 8.30 -17.61 2.81
CA GLY A 9 9.44 -16.98 3.45
C GLY A 9 10.75 -17.21 2.70
N GLY A 10 11.61 -16.19 2.71
CA GLY A 10 12.98 -16.30 2.24
C GLY A 10 13.89 -17.13 3.15
N MET A 11 15.17 -17.19 2.80
CA MET A 11 16.21 -17.87 3.57
C MET A 11 16.60 -17.11 4.85
N ALA A 12 17.81 -17.27 5.36
CA ALA A 12 18.27 -16.49 6.53
C ALA A 12 18.61 -15.05 6.12
N ILE A 13 18.09 -14.06 6.84
CA ILE A 13 18.55 -12.66 6.75
C ILE A 13 19.75 -12.47 7.66
N ASN A 14 20.91 -12.15 7.10
CA ASN A 14 22.05 -11.65 7.86
C ASN A 14 22.04 -10.13 7.80
N PHE A 15 21.75 -9.48 8.93
CA PHE A 15 21.68 -8.03 9.02
C PHE A 15 22.66 -7.49 10.08
N PRO A 16 23.69 -6.71 9.70
CA PRO A 16 24.61 -6.12 10.67
C PRO A 16 23.89 -5.07 11.55
N MET A 17 23.93 -5.24 12.87
CA MET A 17 23.23 -4.35 13.82
C MET A 17 23.61 -2.86 13.69
N GLN A 18 24.81 -2.56 13.18
CA GLN A 18 25.27 -1.18 12.94
C GLN A 18 24.36 -0.37 11.98
N TYR A 19 23.51 -1.03 11.20
CA TYR A 19 22.55 -0.39 10.31
C TYR A 19 21.18 -0.13 10.97
N VAL A 20 20.97 -0.56 12.23
CA VAL A 20 19.82 -0.17 13.06
C VAL A 20 20.30 0.86 14.09
N SER A 21 20.31 2.13 13.70
CA SER A 21 20.86 3.23 14.51
C SER A 21 19.79 4.08 15.20
N ASP A 22 18.54 3.99 14.75
CA ASP A 22 17.43 4.83 15.18
C ASP A 22 16.08 4.16 14.89
N GLU A 23 14.99 4.81 15.31
CA GLU A 23 13.63 4.31 15.04
C GLU A 23 13.35 4.19 13.53
N TYR A 24 13.82 5.15 12.73
CA TYR A 24 13.60 5.16 11.29
C TYR A 24 14.16 3.90 10.61
N SER A 25 15.44 3.60 10.87
CA SER A 25 16.12 2.41 10.36
C SER A 25 15.52 1.11 10.92
N ALA A 26 15.11 1.09 12.19
CA ALA A 26 14.40 -0.04 12.78
C ALA A 26 13.07 -0.33 12.08
N ARG A 27 12.31 0.71 11.73
CA ARG A 27 11.04 0.59 10.99
C ARG A 27 11.26 0.06 9.57
N LEU A 28 12.27 0.57 8.85
CA LEU A 28 12.62 0.02 7.54
C LEU A 28 13.03 -1.45 7.63
N LEU A 29 13.83 -1.82 8.64
CA LEU A 29 14.21 -3.20 8.86
C LEU A 29 12.99 -4.09 9.14
N ALA A 30 12.11 -3.68 10.06
CA ALA A 30 10.90 -4.44 10.38
C ALA A 30 10.01 -4.62 9.14
N HIS A 31 9.84 -3.59 8.32
CA HIS A 31 9.09 -3.66 7.07
C HIS A 31 9.72 -4.66 6.08
N GLN A 32 11.02 -4.55 5.82
CA GLN A 32 11.72 -5.47 4.92
C GLN A 32 11.76 -6.92 5.47
N TRP A 33 11.87 -7.06 6.79
CA TRP A 33 11.81 -8.36 7.45
C TRP A 33 10.43 -9.00 7.30
N LEU A 34 9.34 -8.25 7.41
CA LEU A 34 7.99 -8.79 7.18
C LEU A 34 7.82 -9.30 5.76
N LEU A 35 8.21 -8.49 4.76
CA LEU A 35 8.21 -8.90 3.35
C LEU A 35 8.93 -10.25 3.22
N TYR A 36 10.19 -10.28 3.61
CA TYR A 36 11.04 -11.42 3.39
C TYR A 36 10.65 -12.66 4.23
N ARG A 37 10.32 -12.50 5.51
CA ARG A 37 10.02 -13.63 6.41
C ARG A 37 8.74 -14.34 6.00
N TYR A 38 7.72 -13.61 5.56
CA TYR A 38 6.38 -14.13 5.42
C TYR A 38 5.89 -14.28 3.97
N GLY A 39 6.70 -13.96 2.96
CA GLY A 39 6.18 -14.06 1.59
C GLY A 39 5.20 -12.94 1.23
N VAL A 40 5.14 -11.83 1.96
CA VAL A 40 4.13 -10.77 1.75
C VAL A 40 4.70 -9.62 0.91
N PHE A 41 3.84 -8.82 0.28
CA PHE A 41 4.24 -7.73 -0.60
C PHE A 41 3.74 -6.39 -0.08
N ASN A 42 4.24 -5.30 -0.65
CA ASN A 42 3.78 -3.96 -0.29
C ASN A 42 2.31 -3.75 -0.61
N GLU A 43 1.61 -3.02 0.27
CA GLU A 43 0.22 -2.56 0.06
C GLU A 43 0.17 -1.18 -0.62
N PHE A 44 1.32 -0.67 -1.10
CA PHE A 44 1.41 0.53 -1.92
C PHE A 44 1.89 0.19 -3.34
N GLY A 45 1.44 0.98 -4.30
CA GLY A 45 1.90 0.91 -5.69
C GLY A 45 3.12 1.78 -5.97
N LEU A 46 3.67 1.69 -7.17
CA LEU A 46 4.80 2.51 -7.61
C LEU A 46 4.36 3.53 -8.66
N GLU A 47 5.03 4.67 -8.68
CA GLU A 47 4.87 5.65 -9.75
C GLU A 47 5.27 5.00 -11.08
N ASP A 48 4.50 5.29 -12.14
CA ASP A 48 4.64 4.70 -13.47
C ASP A 48 4.48 3.16 -13.59
N ASP A 49 4.13 2.46 -12.51
CA ASP A 49 3.74 1.05 -12.60
C ASP A 49 2.27 0.95 -13.05
N TYR A 50 2.04 0.37 -14.23
CA TYR A 50 0.70 0.16 -14.78
C TYR A 50 -0.01 -1.04 -14.13
N ASN A 51 0.73 -2.02 -13.60
CA ASN A 51 0.16 -3.20 -12.97
C ASN A 51 -0.19 -2.92 -11.50
N TYR A 52 0.66 -2.16 -10.82
CA TYR A 52 0.52 -1.82 -9.40
C TYR A 52 0.60 -0.30 -9.18
N PRO A 53 -0.38 0.47 -9.66
CA PRO A 53 -0.32 1.93 -9.61
C PRO A 53 -0.50 2.47 -8.18
N VAL A 54 0.01 3.67 -7.93
CA VAL A 54 -0.12 4.40 -6.64
C VAL A 54 -1.59 4.71 -6.30
N TYR A 55 -2.40 4.96 -7.32
CA TYR A 55 -3.82 5.27 -7.23
C TYR A 55 -4.58 4.56 -8.35
N PHE A 56 -5.87 4.32 -8.11
CA PHE A 56 -6.73 3.59 -9.03
C PHE A 56 -8.16 4.13 -8.99
N THR A 57 -8.99 3.72 -9.95
CA THR A 57 -10.43 3.94 -9.90
C THR A 57 -11.14 2.65 -9.57
N SER A 58 -12.19 2.73 -8.74
CA SER A 58 -12.99 1.55 -8.40
C SER A 58 -13.52 0.87 -9.67
N PRO A 59 -13.64 -0.47 -9.70
CA PRO A 59 -14.10 -1.21 -10.88
C PRO A 59 -15.50 -0.84 -11.37
N ASP A 60 -16.31 -0.18 -10.54
CA ASP A 60 -17.60 0.38 -10.95
C ASP A 60 -17.45 1.70 -11.72
N GLY A 61 -16.23 2.19 -12.01
CA GLY A 61 -16.02 3.39 -12.81
C GLY A 61 -16.61 4.66 -12.20
N GLY A 62 -16.93 4.66 -10.90
CA GLY A 62 -17.57 5.79 -10.26
C GLY A 62 -18.94 6.14 -10.89
N ILE A 63 -19.80 5.13 -11.17
CA ILE A 63 -21.18 5.33 -11.70
C ILE A 63 -21.96 6.40 -10.91
N ARG A 64 -21.55 6.71 -9.68
CA ARG A 64 -22.08 7.80 -8.87
C ARG A 64 -21.13 9.00 -8.93
N HIS A 65 -21.32 9.86 -9.93
CA HIS A 65 -20.92 11.27 -9.98
C HIS A 65 -19.57 11.66 -9.33
N ASN A 66 -18.58 11.98 -10.18
CA ASN A 66 -17.19 12.37 -9.89
C ASN A 66 -16.27 11.18 -9.63
N VAL A 67 -15.50 10.80 -10.65
CA VAL A 67 -14.40 9.84 -10.49
C VAL A 67 -13.36 10.47 -9.57
N ARG A 68 -13.16 9.85 -8.40
CA ARG A 68 -12.16 10.24 -7.42
C ARG A 68 -11.08 9.16 -7.39
N PRO A 69 -9.79 9.52 -7.35
CA PRO A 69 -8.74 8.55 -7.15
C PRO A 69 -8.91 7.86 -5.79
N ASN A 70 -8.77 6.53 -5.79
CA ASN A 70 -8.62 5.76 -4.58
C ASN A 70 -7.14 5.58 -4.27
N ILE A 71 -6.79 5.74 -3.00
CA ILE A 71 -5.48 5.38 -2.47
C ILE A 71 -5.65 4.08 -1.69
N ASN A 72 -4.70 3.16 -1.86
CA ASN A 72 -4.64 1.93 -1.10
C ASN A 72 -4.54 2.27 0.40
N SER A 73 -5.46 1.77 1.21
CA SER A 73 -5.43 2.03 2.66
C SER A 73 -6.10 0.91 3.46
N CYS A 74 -5.78 0.86 4.75
CA CYS A 74 -6.38 -0.09 5.69
C CYS A 74 -7.57 0.47 6.43
N PHE A 75 -8.63 0.85 5.73
CA PHE A 75 -9.95 1.06 6.32
C PHE A 75 -11.00 0.62 5.32
N GLN A 76 -11.93 -0.23 5.77
CA GLN A 76 -13.02 -0.70 4.92
C GLN A 76 -13.84 0.51 4.45
N GLY A 77 -13.85 0.72 3.12
CA GLY A 77 -14.61 1.77 2.46
C GLY A 77 -13.87 3.10 2.34
N SER A 78 -13.25 3.33 1.18
CA SER A 78 -13.20 4.60 0.40
C SER A 78 -13.03 5.96 1.08
N ASN A 79 -12.64 6.00 2.36
CA ASN A 79 -12.51 7.22 3.16
C ASN A 79 -11.05 7.60 3.42
N ALA A 80 -10.09 6.95 2.76
CA ALA A 80 -8.76 7.50 2.64
C ALA A 80 -8.88 8.85 1.93
N GLN A 81 -8.79 9.92 2.70
CA GLN A 81 -8.80 11.25 2.13
C GLN A 81 -7.46 11.46 1.42
N PHE A 82 -7.56 11.95 0.21
CA PHE A 82 -6.41 12.40 -0.56
C PHE A 82 -6.49 13.91 -0.75
N LYS A 83 -5.36 14.48 -1.10
CA LYS A 83 -5.29 15.83 -1.66
C LYS A 83 -4.41 15.79 -2.90
N TYR A 84 -4.64 16.71 -3.81
CA TYR A 84 -3.69 16.94 -4.88
C TYR A 84 -2.46 17.68 -4.35
N SER A 85 -1.28 17.32 -4.84
CA SER A 85 -0.07 18.10 -4.61
C SER A 85 -0.21 19.51 -5.17
N ASN A 86 0.65 20.44 -4.72
CA ASN A 86 0.78 21.80 -5.28
C ASN A 86 -0.53 22.62 -5.35
N ASN A 87 -1.52 22.31 -4.52
CA ASN A 87 -2.87 22.91 -4.56
C ASN A 87 -3.55 22.79 -5.94
N CYS A 88 -3.29 21.72 -6.69
CA CYS A 88 -3.92 21.53 -7.98
C CYS A 88 -5.44 21.28 -7.83
N ASN A 89 -6.26 21.98 -8.61
CA ASN A 89 -7.71 21.74 -8.72
C ASN A 89 -8.02 20.82 -9.91
N ASN A 90 -7.36 19.67 -9.99
CA ASN A 90 -7.33 18.90 -11.23
C ASN A 90 -8.41 17.84 -11.35
N ALA A 91 -8.87 17.71 -12.59
CA ALA A 91 -9.60 16.55 -13.08
C ALA A 91 -8.71 15.30 -13.03
N THR A 92 -9.33 14.18 -12.69
CA THR A 92 -8.74 12.85 -12.70
C THR A 92 -9.11 12.16 -14.01
N ASP A 93 -8.16 11.43 -14.59
CA ASP A 93 -8.46 10.48 -15.65
C ASP A 93 -9.41 9.40 -15.10
N PRO A 94 -10.60 9.22 -15.71
CA PRO A 94 -11.62 8.36 -15.16
C PRO A 94 -11.30 6.86 -15.22
N ASN A 95 -10.37 6.45 -16.08
CA ASN A 95 -9.99 5.06 -16.28
C ASN A 95 -8.86 4.64 -15.34
N THR A 96 -7.99 5.58 -14.98
CA THR A 96 -6.74 5.28 -14.28
C THR A 96 -6.66 5.86 -12.88
N GLY A 97 -7.45 6.89 -12.58
CA GLY A 97 -7.32 7.63 -11.32
C GLY A 97 -6.14 8.60 -11.31
N ARG A 98 -5.42 8.74 -12.43
CA ARG A 98 -4.27 9.65 -12.55
C ARG A 98 -4.73 11.11 -12.63
N PRO A 99 -4.02 12.07 -12.01
CA PRO A 99 -4.18 13.48 -12.34
C PRO A 99 -3.89 13.70 -13.83
N VAL A 100 -4.74 14.49 -14.51
CA VAL A 100 -4.53 14.81 -15.94
C VAL A 100 -3.29 15.71 -16.15
N ASN A 101 -2.96 16.55 -15.17
CA ASN A 101 -1.75 17.36 -15.22
C ASN A 101 -0.56 16.52 -14.69
N PRO A 102 0.51 16.34 -15.48
CA PRO A 102 1.67 15.55 -15.07
C PRO A 102 2.48 16.17 -13.92
N ASN A 103 2.30 17.46 -13.62
CA ASN A 103 2.96 18.14 -12.50
C ASN A 103 2.19 18.02 -11.16
N CYS A 104 1.12 17.24 -11.14
CA CYS A 104 0.26 17.06 -9.99
C CYS A 104 0.17 15.58 -9.63
N ASP A 105 0.04 15.31 -8.34
CA ASP A 105 0.03 13.97 -7.79
C ASP A 105 -1.09 13.83 -6.75
N VAL A 106 -1.54 12.60 -6.52
CA VAL A 106 -2.52 12.26 -5.49
C VAL A 106 -1.77 11.78 -4.26
N ILE A 107 -1.79 12.57 -3.19
CA ILE A 107 -1.11 12.22 -1.95
C ILE A 107 -2.11 12.01 -0.81
N PRO A 108 -1.81 11.09 0.15
CA PRO A 108 -2.63 10.94 1.34
C PRO A 108 -2.77 12.27 2.08
N ALA A 109 -3.98 12.59 2.52
CA ALA A 109 -4.16 13.60 3.54
C ALA A 109 -3.53 13.10 4.85
N LYS A 110 -2.95 13.99 5.66
CA LYS A 110 -2.20 13.62 6.87
C LYS A 110 -3.03 12.76 7.83
N ASP A 111 -4.31 13.06 7.97
CA ASP A 111 -5.25 12.34 8.84
C ASP A 111 -5.65 10.97 8.26
N SER A 112 -5.38 10.74 6.98
CA SER A 112 -5.66 9.49 6.25
C SER A 112 -4.45 8.56 6.15
N ILE A 113 -3.34 8.92 6.80
CA ILE A 113 -2.17 8.03 6.98
C ILE A 113 -2.47 6.95 8.03
N GLN A 114 -3.67 6.91 8.62
CA GLN A 114 -4.12 5.71 9.33
C GLN A 114 -4.28 4.58 8.30
N SER A 115 -3.23 3.80 8.12
CA SER A 115 -3.17 2.69 7.17
C SER A 115 -2.26 1.59 7.75
N SER A 116 -2.02 0.54 6.98
CA SER A 116 -1.09 -0.51 7.38
C SER A 116 0.35 -0.02 7.37
N PHE A 117 1.13 -0.59 8.28
CA PHE A 117 2.58 -0.50 8.29
C PHE A 117 3.21 -0.92 6.95
N MET A 118 2.55 -1.79 6.19
CA MET A 118 3.00 -2.27 4.89
C MET A 118 2.60 -1.36 3.72
N TYR A 119 1.78 -0.34 3.98
CA TYR A 119 1.52 0.75 3.04
C TYR A 119 2.52 1.89 3.21
N ALA A 120 2.73 2.38 4.44
CA ALA A 120 3.62 3.51 4.70
C ALA A 120 4.46 3.32 5.98
N PRO A 121 5.51 2.47 5.94
CA PRO A 121 6.22 2.02 7.14
C PRO A 121 6.85 3.15 7.96
N ILE A 122 7.17 4.28 7.34
CA ILE A 122 7.72 5.45 8.04
C ILE A 122 6.64 6.42 8.54
N ALA A 123 5.54 6.55 7.80
CA ALA A 123 4.57 7.62 8.03
C ALA A 123 3.45 7.23 9.01
N VAL A 124 3.13 5.94 9.14
CA VAL A 124 2.11 5.48 10.07
C VAL A 124 2.62 5.51 11.52
N SER A 125 1.79 5.94 12.47
CA SER A 125 2.16 5.95 13.90
C SER A 125 2.15 4.55 14.53
N GLU A 126 1.40 3.61 13.95
CA GLU A 126 1.18 2.27 14.50
C GLU A 126 1.76 1.19 13.59
N TYR A 127 2.22 0.07 14.18
CA TYR A 127 2.68 -1.11 13.44
C TYR A 127 1.51 -2.04 13.02
N ARG A 128 0.32 -1.47 12.78
CA ARG A 128 -0.89 -2.25 12.47
C ARG A 128 -0.78 -2.83 11.06
N LEU A 129 -1.18 -4.09 10.90
CA LEU A 129 -1.34 -4.72 9.59
C LEU A 129 -2.81 -4.76 9.19
N CYS A 130 -3.07 -4.69 7.89
CA CYS A 130 -4.41 -4.91 7.34
C CYS A 130 -4.88 -6.35 7.63
N ASN A 131 -6.10 -6.47 8.14
CA ASN A 131 -6.78 -7.75 8.38
C ASN A 131 -7.98 -7.90 7.45
N SER A 132 -8.60 -9.08 7.40
CA SER A 132 -9.81 -9.34 6.59
C SER A 132 -10.95 -8.32 6.75
N SER A 133 -11.06 -7.65 7.91
CA SER A 133 -12.09 -6.62 8.15
C SER A 133 -11.70 -5.21 7.70
N THR A 134 -10.41 -4.93 7.53
CA THR A 134 -9.87 -3.58 7.21
C THR A 134 -9.18 -3.50 5.87
N HIS A 135 -8.90 -4.65 5.25
CA HIS A 135 -8.20 -4.77 3.98
C HIS A 135 -9.10 -4.42 2.80
N ASP A 136 -8.58 -3.55 1.92
CA ASP A 136 -9.21 -3.24 0.64
C ASP A 136 -8.73 -4.22 -0.43
N TYR A 137 -9.54 -5.25 -0.68
CA TYR A 137 -9.28 -6.25 -1.71
C TYR A 137 -9.43 -5.70 -3.13
N GLN A 138 -10.03 -4.52 -3.32
CA GLN A 138 -10.20 -3.92 -4.66
C GLN A 138 -8.97 -3.16 -5.11
N SER A 139 -8.08 -2.78 -4.17
CA SER A 139 -6.83 -2.10 -4.48
C SER A 139 -5.94 -2.98 -5.38
N PRO A 140 -5.41 -2.48 -6.51
CA PRO A 140 -4.56 -3.25 -7.42
C PRO A 140 -3.12 -3.29 -6.90
N THR A 141 -2.91 -3.65 -5.64
CA THR A 141 -1.57 -3.78 -5.07
C THR A 141 -0.90 -5.06 -5.54
N LYS A 142 0.44 -5.06 -5.52
CA LYS A 142 1.20 -6.29 -5.75
C LYS A 142 0.82 -7.39 -4.76
N HIS A 143 0.54 -7.04 -3.51
CA HIS A 143 0.07 -8.00 -2.51
C HIS A 143 -1.25 -8.65 -2.92
N ASN A 144 -2.26 -7.85 -3.26
CA ASN A 144 -3.57 -8.36 -3.61
C ASN A 144 -3.51 -9.32 -4.81
N VAL A 145 -2.75 -8.93 -5.84
CA VAL A 145 -2.62 -9.74 -7.06
C VAL A 145 -1.89 -11.05 -6.81
N LEU A 146 -0.83 -11.06 -5.99
CA LEU A 146 -0.01 -12.26 -5.77
C LEU A 146 -0.49 -13.14 -4.61
N CYS A 147 -1.32 -12.62 -3.71
CA CYS A 147 -1.79 -13.29 -2.50
C CYS A 147 -3.28 -13.65 -2.53
N ASP A 148 -3.87 -13.77 -3.72
CA ASP A 148 -5.30 -14.07 -3.88
C ASP A 148 -6.20 -13.11 -3.09
N TYR A 149 -5.84 -11.82 -3.08
CA TYR A 149 -6.59 -10.74 -2.43
C TYR A 149 -6.79 -10.90 -0.91
N GLN A 150 -5.97 -11.75 -0.29
CA GLN A 150 -5.93 -11.91 1.16
C GLN A 150 -5.20 -10.72 1.80
N SER A 151 -5.53 -10.42 3.04
CA SER A 151 -4.81 -9.41 3.78
C SER A 151 -3.44 -9.93 4.24
N ILE A 152 -2.48 -9.01 4.44
CA ILE A 152 -1.15 -9.38 4.96
C ILE A 152 -1.26 -10.14 6.28
N GLN A 153 -2.12 -9.70 7.20
CA GLN A 153 -2.31 -10.41 8.46
C GLN A 153 -2.79 -11.86 8.25
N ASP A 154 -3.71 -12.09 7.31
CA ASP A 154 -4.22 -13.44 7.03
C ASP A 154 -3.14 -14.35 6.45
N VAL A 155 -2.27 -13.83 5.58
CA VAL A 155 -1.11 -14.56 5.06
C VAL A 155 -0.13 -14.91 6.18
N ILE A 156 0.20 -13.92 7.04
CA ILE A 156 1.12 -14.14 8.18
C ILE A 156 0.57 -15.18 9.16
N VAL A 157 -0.73 -15.15 9.46
CA VAL A 157 -1.36 -16.12 10.38
C VAL A 157 -1.31 -17.54 9.85
N LYS A 158 -1.32 -17.72 8.52
CA LYS A 158 -1.22 -19.03 7.86
C LYS A 158 0.23 -19.50 7.65
N HIS A 159 1.20 -18.62 7.83
CA HIS A 159 2.60 -18.93 7.58
C HIS A 159 3.15 -19.89 8.65
N ALA A 160 3.72 -21.01 8.20
CA ALA A 160 4.31 -22.05 9.04
C ALA A 160 5.77 -21.75 9.43
#